data_AF-A0AAN5PLD3-F1
#
_entry.id   AF-A0AAN5PLD3-F1
#
_cell.length_a   1.000
_cell.length_b   1.000
_cell.length_c   1.000
_cell.angle_alpha   90.00
_cell.angle_beta   90.00
_cell.angle_gamma   90.00
#
_symmetry.space_group_name_H-M   'P 1'
#
loop_
_entity.id
_entity.type
_entity.pdbx_description
1 polymer ?
#
loop_
_entity_poly.entity_id
_entity_poly.type
_entity_poly.pdbx_seq_one_letter_code
_entity_poly.pdbx_strand_id
1 'polypeptide(L)'
;MIWLMLWQTWVLRNYHRVMRQVILDTETTGIGPEQGHRVIEIGCIELIDRKLTGKHFHIYLNPQREVDEGAFRVHGISTEFLQDKPLFQDIVTEFIQFVEGSELIIHNAPFDVGFLNSELKHVKWNKTLEDYCRILDTLILAREKHPGQ
;
A
#
# COMPACT_ATOMS: atom_id res chain seq x y z
N MET A 1 -20.02 -42.19 -0.55
CA MET A 1 -19.24 -41.50 0.51
C MET A 1 -17.78 -41.28 0.13
N ILE A 2 -17.00 -42.31 -0.25
CA ILE A 2 -15.57 -42.17 -0.62
C ILE A 2 -15.34 -41.20 -1.79
N TRP A 3 -16.14 -41.31 -2.85
CA TRP A 3 -16.08 -40.40 -4.01
C TRP A 3 -16.39 -38.93 -3.66
N LEU A 4 -17.25 -38.68 -2.67
CA LEU A 4 -17.57 -37.33 -2.21
C LEU A 4 -16.40 -36.71 -1.43
N MET A 5 -15.70 -37.50 -0.62
CA MET A 5 -14.49 -37.05 0.10
C MET A 5 -13.32 -36.79 -0.84
N LEU A 6 -13.12 -37.65 -1.86
CA LEU A 6 -12.08 -37.44 -2.88
C LEU A 6 -12.38 -36.22 -3.75
N TRP A 7 -13.65 -35.99 -4.08
CA TRP A 7 -14.07 -34.79 -4.80
C TRP A 7 -13.92 -33.52 -3.94
N GLN A 8 -14.34 -33.53 -2.67
CA GLN A 8 -14.14 -32.37 -1.77
C GLN A 8 -12.66 -32.04 -1.58
N THR A 9 -11.79 -33.03 -1.36
CA THR A 9 -10.35 -32.79 -1.20
C THR A 9 -9.70 -32.32 -2.49
N TRP A 10 -10.14 -32.82 -3.65
CA TRP A 10 -9.69 -32.32 -4.95
C TRP A 10 -10.16 -30.88 -5.20
N VAL A 11 -11.43 -30.57 -4.91
CA VAL A 11 -11.97 -29.20 -5.01
C VAL A 11 -11.21 -28.27 -4.07
N LEU A 12 -11.07 -28.58 -2.79
CA LEU A 12 -10.33 -27.72 -1.84
C LEU A 12 -8.85 -27.54 -2.19
N ARG A 13 -8.20 -28.54 -2.82
CA ARG A 13 -6.82 -28.44 -3.30
C ARG A 13 -6.66 -27.63 -4.59
N ASN A 14 -7.66 -27.68 -5.47
CA ASN A 14 -7.60 -27.05 -6.80
C ASN A 14 -8.47 -25.79 -6.90
N TYR A 15 -9.21 -25.44 -5.85
CA TYR A 15 -9.95 -24.19 -5.78
C TYR A 15 -8.93 -23.07 -5.72
N HIS A 16 -8.78 -22.37 -6.85
CA HIS A 16 -8.02 -21.13 -6.87
C HIS A 16 -8.75 -20.15 -5.96
N ARG A 17 -8.16 -19.89 -4.80
CA ARG A 17 -8.62 -18.82 -3.93
C ARG A 17 -8.45 -17.54 -4.73
N VAL A 18 -9.56 -16.90 -5.07
CA VAL A 18 -9.57 -15.63 -5.80
C VAL A 18 -8.61 -14.69 -5.08
N MET A 19 -7.53 -14.29 -5.76
CA MET A 19 -6.49 -13.47 -5.15
C MET A 19 -6.79 -12.01 -5.43
N ARG A 20 -7.18 -11.30 -4.37
CA ARG A 20 -7.28 -9.86 -4.39
C ARG A 20 -5.91 -9.26 -4.15
N GLN A 21 -5.45 -8.46 -5.09
CA GLN A 21 -4.17 -7.76 -5.03
C GLN A 21 -4.43 -6.26 -5.09
N VAL A 22 -3.65 -5.49 -4.35
CA VAL A 22 -3.67 -4.03 -4.42
C VAL A 22 -2.27 -3.59 -4.77
N ILE A 23 -2.10 -2.86 -5.87
CA ILE A 23 -0.83 -2.20 -6.16
C ILE A 23 -0.87 -0.84 -5.47
N LEU A 24 0.16 -0.53 -4.70
CA LEU A 24 0.25 0.70 -3.92
C LEU A 24 1.58 1.42 -4.19
N ASP A 25 1.49 2.74 -4.24
CA ASP A 25 2.62 3.66 -4.30
C ASP A 25 2.31 4.90 -3.43
N THR A 26 3.33 5.46 -2.80
CA THR A 26 3.20 6.67 -1.97
C THR A 26 4.19 7.75 -2.37
N GLU A 27 3.74 9.00 -2.36
CA GLU A 27 4.62 10.15 -2.38
C GLU A 27 4.73 10.74 -0.98
N THR A 28 5.89 11.32 -0.68
CA THR A 28 6.24 11.75 0.66
C THR A 28 6.94 13.10 0.65
N THR A 29 6.91 13.81 1.77
CA THR A 29 7.64 15.08 1.92
C THR A 29 9.17 14.96 1.84
N GLY A 30 9.73 13.74 1.82
CA GLY A 30 11.17 13.47 1.90
C GLY A 30 11.46 11.99 2.20
N ILE A 31 12.69 11.64 2.58
CA ILE A 31 13.16 10.24 2.45
C ILE A 31 12.87 9.35 3.68
N GLY A 32 12.71 9.93 4.88
CA GLY A 32 12.73 9.16 6.13
C GLY A 32 11.62 9.53 7.13
N PRO A 33 10.71 8.61 7.51
CA PRO A 33 9.69 8.90 8.53
C PRO A 33 10.29 9.17 9.92
N GLU A 34 11.48 8.64 10.22
CA GLU A 34 12.23 8.91 11.45
C GLU A 34 12.71 10.35 11.57
N GLN A 35 12.83 11.06 10.44
CA GLN A 35 13.14 12.49 10.37
C GLN A 35 11.86 13.36 10.38
N GLY A 36 10.71 12.73 10.65
CA GLY A 36 9.41 13.39 10.69
C GLY A 36 8.81 13.67 9.32
N HIS A 37 9.35 13.08 8.24
CA HIS A 37 8.68 13.14 6.93
C HIS A 37 7.35 12.40 6.97
N ARG A 38 6.44 12.87 6.14
CA ARG A 38 5.03 12.46 6.12
C ARG A 38 4.62 12.05 4.70
N VAL A 39 3.59 11.23 4.62
CA VAL A 39 2.95 10.85 3.36
C VAL A 39 2.13 12.03 2.84
N ILE A 40 2.21 12.30 1.54
CA ILE A 40 1.46 13.38 0.86
C ILE A 40 0.54 12.87 -0.25
N GLU A 41 0.75 11.65 -0.72
CA GLU A 41 -0.12 10.98 -1.69
C GLU A 41 -0.16 9.48 -1.40
N ILE A 42 -1.33 8.89 -1.53
CA ILE A 42 -1.52 7.44 -1.54
C ILE A 42 -2.25 7.08 -2.81
N GLY A 43 -1.62 6.29 -3.68
CA GLY A 43 -2.21 5.72 -4.87
C GLY A 43 -2.36 4.21 -4.73
N CYS A 44 -3.58 3.71 -4.92
CA CYS A 44 -3.87 2.28 -4.87
C CYS A 44 -4.80 1.87 -6.02
N ILE A 45 -4.49 0.73 -6.64
CA ILE A 45 -5.35 0.10 -7.66
C ILE A 45 -5.65 -1.35 -7.31
N GLU A 46 -6.91 -1.75 -7.42
CA GLU A 46 -7.34 -3.11 -7.11
C GLU A 46 -7.32 -4.03 -8.34
N LEU A 47 -6.78 -5.23 -8.12
CA LEU A 47 -6.82 -6.33 -9.06
C LEU A 47 -7.49 -7.54 -8.39
N ILE A 48 -8.33 -8.23 -9.15
CA ILE A 48 -8.85 -9.56 -8.78
C ILE A 48 -8.46 -10.52 -9.89
N ASP A 49 -7.74 -11.58 -9.55
CA ASP A 49 -7.19 -12.55 -10.51
C ASP A 49 -6.44 -11.87 -11.66
N ARG A 50 -5.61 -10.87 -11.29
CA ARG A 50 -4.77 -10.06 -12.20
C ARG A 50 -5.54 -9.20 -13.21
N LYS A 51 -6.84 -9.01 -13.00
CA LYS A 51 -7.66 -8.09 -13.80
C LYS A 51 -7.99 -6.85 -12.98
N LEU A 52 -7.83 -5.67 -13.57
CA LEU A 52 -8.26 -4.42 -12.97
C LEU A 52 -9.76 -4.46 -12.69
N THR A 53 -10.15 -4.11 -11.47
CA THR A 53 -11.57 -4.02 -11.10
C THR A 53 -12.16 -2.64 -11.36
N GLY A 54 -11.29 -1.64 -11.59
CA GLY A 54 -11.65 -0.23 -11.68
C GLY A 54 -11.73 0.49 -10.33
N LYS A 55 -11.73 -0.27 -9.21
CA LYS A 55 -11.62 0.33 -7.88
C LYS A 55 -10.20 0.85 -7.67
N HIS A 56 -10.13 2.09 -7.24
CA HIS A 56 -8.90 2.77 -6.86
C HIS A 56 -9.15 3.55 -5.57
N PHE A 57 -8.09 3.72 -4.81
CA PHE A 57 -8.04 4.65 -3.69
C PHE A 57 -6.90 5.60 -3.99
N HIS A 58 -7.24 6.86 -4.25
CA HIS A 58 -6.27 7.87 -4.63
C HIS A 58 -6.55 9.16 -3.88
N ILE A 59 -5.60 9.60 -3.07
CA ILE A 59 -5.79 10.75 -2.20
C ILE A 59 -4.49 11.50 -1.98
N TYR A 60 -4.59 12.82 -1.96
CA TYR A 60 -3.55 13.71 -1.46
C TYR A 60 -3.81 14.04 0.01
N LEU A 61 -2.74 14.22 0.78
CA LEU A 61 -2.80 14.44 2.22
C LEU A 61 -2.07 15.71 2.61
N ASN A 62 -2.63 16.45 3.56
CA ASN A 62 -1.92 17.54 4.20
C ASN A 62 -0.91 16.97 5.21
N PRO A 63 0.41 17.13 5.00
CA PRO A 63 1.42 16.55 5.87
C PRO A 63 1.65 17.37 7.16
N GLN A 64 1.03 18.55 7.27
CA GLN A 64 1.24 19.53 8.35
C GLN A 64 2.72 19.94 8.51
N ARG A 65 3.45 19.93 7.41
CA ARG A 65 4.85 20.38 7.28
C ARG A 65 5.12 20.79 5.84
N GLU A 66 6.30 21.35 5.60
CA GLU A 66 6.77 21.64 4.25
C GLU A 66 7.27 20.36 3.56
N VAL A 67 7.10 20.34 2.23
CA VAL A 67 7.70 19.36 1.32
C VAL A 67 9.13 19.78 1.03
N ASP A 68 10.09 18.88 1.20
CA ASP A 68 11.49 19.16 0.88
C ASP A 68 11.66 19.41 -0.62
N GLU A 69 12.55 20.34 -0.99
CA GLU A 69 12.82 20.63 -2.41
C GLU A 69 13.26 19.39 -3.20
N GLY A 70 13.96 18.45 -2.55
CA GLY A 70 14.38 17.19 -3.15
C GLY A 70 13.19 16.34 -3.59
N ALA A 71 12.18 16.21 -2.72
CA ALA A 71 10.94 15.50 -3.01
C ALA A 71 10.12 16.25 -4.07
N PHE A 72 9.98 17.57 -3.92
CA PHE A 72 9.31 18.41 -4.92
C PHE A 72 9.90 18.26 -6.33
N ARG A 73 11.23 18.16 -6.48
CA ARG A 73 11.88 17.93 -7.78
C ARG A 73 11.56 16.57 -8.39
N VAL A 74 11.15 15.58 -7.59
CA VAL A 74 10.80 14.23 -8.05
C VAL A 74 9.33 14.17 -8.49
N HIS A 75 8.40 14.54 -7.61
CA HIS A 75 6.96 14.35 -7.82
C HIS A 75 6.20 15.64 -8.19
N GLY A 76 6.79 16.83 -8.00
CA GLY A 76 6.19 18.11 -8.40
C GLY A 76 5.04 18.63 -7.54
N ILE A 77 4.87 18.13 -6.32
CA ILE A 77 3.73 18.44 -5.43
C ILE A 77 4.16 19.49 -4.41
N SER A 78 3.64 20.71 -4.54
CA SER A 78 3.98 21.84 -3.68
C SER A 78 3.29 21.77 -2.32
N THR A 79 3.91 22.34 -1.27
CA THR A 79 3.29 22.50 0.06
C THR A 79 1.94 23.21 -0.04
N GLU A 80 1.83 24.25 -0.86
CA GLU A 80 0.62 25.06 -1.05
C GLU A 80 -0.56 24.23 -1.56
N PHE A 81 -0.31 23.33 -2.52
CA PHE A 81 -1.32 22.42 -3.06
C PHE A 81 -1.86 21.45 -1.99
N LEU A 82 -1.08 21.12 -0.96
CA LEU A 82 -1.45 20.16 0.07
C LEU A 82 -2.22 20.79 1.24
N GLN A 83 -2.28 22.12 1.34
CA GLN A 83 -2.83 22.80 2.53
C GLN A 83 -4.32 22.52 2.77
N ASP A 84 -5.09 22.36 1.70
CA ASP A 84 -6.55 22.13 1.74
C ASP A 84 -6.92 20.64 1.73
N LYS A 85 -5.93 19.74 1.70
CA LYS A 85 -6.13 18.29 1.64
C LYS A 85 -6.44 17.72 3.03
N PRO A 86 -7.15 16.57 3.11
CA PRO A 86 -7.44 15.93 4.38
C PRO A 86 -6.16 15.48 5.10
N LEU A 87 -6.25 15.29 6.42
CA LEU A 87 -5.17 14.69 7.19
C LEU A 87 -5.26 13.17 7.10
N PHE A 88 -4.14 12.48 7.36
CA PHE A 88 -4.13 11.01 7.39
C PHE A 88 -5.16 10.43 8.39
N GLN A 89 -5.36 11.08 9.54
CA GLN A 89 -6.36 10.67 10.54
C GLN A 89 -7.79 10.66 10.00
N ASP A 90 -8.10 11.48 9.00
CA ASP A 90 -9.43 11.61 8.45
C ASP A 90 -9.75 10.45 7.50
N ILE A 91 -8.70 9.80 6.95
CA ILE A 91 -8.82 8.79 5.89
C ILE A 91 -8.34 7.39 6.31
N VAL A 92 -7.73 7.27 7.49
CA VAL A 92 -7.10 6.01 7.95
C VAL A 92 -8.07 4.82 7.93
N THR A 93 -9.33 5.05 8.31
CA THR A 93 -10.34 3.98 8.32
C THR A 93 -10.66 3.49 6.91
N GLU A 94 -10.85 4.41 5.96
CA GLU A 94 -11.15 4.09 4.57
C GLU A 94 -9.96 3.40 3.89
N PHE A 95 -8.75 3.91 4.13
CA PHE A 95 -7.52 3.31 3.62
C PHE A 95 -7.34 1.87 4.11
N ILE A 96 -7.48 1.62 5.42
CA ILE A 96 -7.37 0.27 5.99
C ILE A 96 -8.42 -0.66 5.39
N GLN A 97 -9.68 -0.21 5.27
CA GLN A 97 -10.74 -0.99 4.63
C GLN A 97 -10.43 -1.31 3.17
N PHE A 98 -9.76 -0.41 2.45
CA PHE A 98 -9.37 -0.65 1.06
C PHE A 98 -8.30 -1.73 0.94
N VAL A 99 -7.30 -1.77 1.82
CA VAL A 99 -6.17 -2.73 1.72
C VAL A 99 -6.41 -4.04 2.47
N GLU A 100 -7.35 -4.09 3.41
CA GLU A 100 -7.60 -5.26 4.25
C GLU A 100 -7.88 -6.53 3.42
N GLY A 101 -7.25 -7.64 3.82
CA GLY A 101 -7.40 -8.95 3.20
C GLY A 101 -6.75 -9.10 1.82
N SER A 102 -6.02 -8.09 1.32
CA SER A 102 -5.31 -8.16 0.04
C SER A 102 -3.86 -8.61 0.16
N GLU A 103 -3.28 -9.01 -0.98
CA GLU A 103 -1.84 -8.95 -1.18
C GLU A 103 -1.48 -7.56 -1.71
N LEU A 104 -0.76 -6.79 -0.90
CA LEU A 104 -0.32 -5.44 -1.19
C LEU A 104 1.02 -5.48 -1.91
N ILE A 105 1.03 -5.06 -3.16
CA ILE A 105 2.16 -5.11 -4.09
C ILE A 105 2.77 -3.71 -4.18
N ILE A 106 4.04 -3.60 -3.82
CA ILE A 106 4.76 -2.31 -3.76
C ILE A 106 6.14 -2.51 -4.40
N HIS A 107 6.69 -1.45 -5.00
CA HIS A 107 8.08 -1.47 -5.46
C HIS A 107 8.98 -0.84 -4.38
N ASN A 108 9.93 -1.58 -3.83
CA ASN A 108 10.71 -1.15 -2.66
C ASN A 108 9.84 -0.98 -1.41
N ALA A 109 9.03 -2.00 -1.12
CA ALA A 109 8.04 -2.01 -0.04
C ALA A 109 8.51 -1.47 1.34
N PRO A 110 9.77 -1.68 1.79
CA PRO A 110 10.22 -1.12 3.06
C PRO A 110 10.06 0.40 3.19
N PHE A 111 10.12 1.13 2.08
CA PHE A 111 9.92 2.58 2.06
C PHE A 111 8.47 2.94 2.41
N ASP A 112 7.51 2.57 1.55
CA ASP A 112 6.10 2.90 1.71
C ASP A 112 5.51 2.34 3.01
N VAL A 113 5.85 1.10 3.34
CA VAL A 113 5.36 0.44 4.56
C VAL A 113 5.91 1.15 5.79
N GLY A 114 7.17 1.59 5.77
CA GLY A 114 7.76 2.37 6.85
C GLY A 114 7.03 3.69 7.08
N PHE A 115 6.71 4.40 6.00
CA PHE A 115 5.93 5.64 6.06
C PHE A 115 4.50 5.41 6.55
N LEU A 116 3.77 4.46 5.97
CA LEU A 116 2.38 4.17 6.35
C LEU A 116 2.29 3.69 7.80
N ASN A 117 3.21 2.85 8.27
CA ASN A 117 3.25 2.43 9.67
C ASN A 117 3.60 3.60 10.62
N SER A 118 4.41 4.57 10.18
CA SER A 118 4.66 5.80 10.94
C SER A 118 3.39 6.66 11.05
N GLU A 119 2.64 6.81 9.95
CA GLU A 119 1.35 7.52 9.95
C GLU A 119 0.32 6.85 10.85
N LEU A 120 0.20 5.52 10.77
CA LEU A 120 -0.66 4.72 11.66
C LEU A 120 -0.31 4.94 13.14
N LYS A 121 0.99 4.92 13.46
CA LYS A 121 1.47 5.20 14.82
C LYS A 121 1.15 6.64 15.25
N HIS A 122 1.30 7.61 14.36
CA HIS A 122 1.02 9.02 14.65
C HIS A 122 -0.45 9.24 15.04
N VAL A 123 -1.37 8.56 14.37
CA VAL A 123 -2.82 8.60 14.70
C VAL A 123 -3.23 7.63 15.79
N LYS A 124 -2.26 7.02 16.49
CA LYS A 124 -2.47 6.05 17.58
C LYS A 124 -3.29 4.84 17.14
N TRP A 125 -3.13 4.40 15.90
CA TRP A 125 -3.69 3.17 15.41
C TRP A 125 -2.97 1.98 16.05
N ASN A 126 -3.73 0.95 16.46
CA ASN A 126 -3.22 -0.13 17.31
C ASN A 126 -2.49 -1.26 16.55
N LYS A 127 -2.48 -1.19 15.21
CA LYS A 127 -2.01 -2.26 14.32
C LYS A 127 -1.13 -1.66 13.24
N THR A 128 -0.26 -2.49 12.67
CA THR A 128 0.54 -2.13 11.50
C THR A 128 -0.12 -2.62 10.23
N LEU A 129 0.38 -2.19 9.07
CA LEU A 129 -0.15 -2.55 7.76
C LEU A 129 -0.14 -4.08 7.53
N GLU A 130 0.89 -4.75 8.04
CA GLU A 130 1.10 -6.20 8.01
C GLU A 130 -0.01 -6.98 8.72
N ASP A 131 -0.69 -6.37 9.70
CA ASP A 131 -1.80 -7.03 10.40
C ASP A 131 -3.06 -7.14 9.52
N TYR A 132 -3.12 -6.36 8.42
CA TYR A 132 -4.28 -6.27 7.52
C TYR A 132 -4.05 -6.93 6.17
N CYS A 133 -2.81 -6.97 5.69
CA CYS A 133 -2.51 -7.42 4.33
C CYS A 133 -1.15 -8.12 4.26
N ARG A 134 -0.97 -8.95 3.23
CA ARG A 134 0.34 -9.55 2.92
C ARG A 134 1.12 -8.61 2.03
N ILE A 135 2.36 -8.31 2.36
CA ILE A 135 3.22 -7.41 1.56
C ILE A 135 4.05 -8.22 0.57
N LEU A 136 4.06 -7.78 -0.69
CA LEU A 136 4.90 -8.30 -1.77
C LEU A 136 5.77 -7.18 -2.34
N ASP A 137 7.09 -7.30 -2.18
CA ASP A 137 8.05 -6.35 -2.74
C ASP A 137 8.50 -6.77 -4.15
N THR A 138 8.11 -5.98 -5.14
CA THR A 138 8.46 -6.24 -6.54
C THR A 138 9.93 -5.96 -6.86
N LEU A 139 10.63 -5.13 -6.08
CA LEU A 139 12.06 -4.89 -6.27
C LEU A 139 12.87 -6.15 -5.95
N ILE A 140 12.49 -6.88 -4.91
CA ILE A 140 13.10 -8.17 -4.56
C ILE A 140 12.84 -9.18 -5.67
N LEU A 141 11.60 -9.29 -6.14
CA LEU A 141 11.24 -10.18 -7.25
C LEU A 141 12.02 -9.85 -8.54
N ALA A 142 12.19 -8.56 -8.84
CA ALA A 142 12.94 -8.11 -10.01
C ALA A 142 14.43 -8.50 -9.89
N ARG A 143 15.05 -8.29 -8.72
CA ARG A 143 16.45 -8.68 -8.45
C ARG A 143 16.68 -10.18 -8.53
N GLU A 144 15.74 -10.99 -8.06
CA GLU A 144 15.81 -12.45 -8.18
C GLU A 144 15.71 -12.92 -9.64
N LYS A 145 14.88 -12.25 -10.44
CA LYS A 145 14.68 -12.57 -11.85
C LYS A 145 15.80 -12.04 -12.75
N HIS A 146 16.43 -10.93 -12.37
CA HIS A 146 17.46 -10.23 -13.12
C HIS A 146 18.64 -9.84 -12.19
N PRO A 147 19.43 -10.80 -11.70
CA PRO A 147 20.52 -10.50 -10.78
C PRO A 147 21.60 -9.63 -11.44
N GLY A 148 21.85 -8.43 -10.88
CA GLY A 148 22.91 -7.51 -11.32
C GLY A 148 22.48 -6.41 -12.29
N GLN A 149 21.18 -6.23 -12.54
CA GLN A 149 20.59 -5.08 -13.25
C GLN A 149 19.68 -4.26 -12.33
#